data_AF-A0A0P1NTQ7-F1
#
_entry.id   AF-A0A0P1NTQ7-F1
#
_cell.length_a   1.000
_cell.length_b   1.000
_cell.length_c   1.000
_cell.angle_alpha   90.00
_cell.angle_beta   90.00
_cell.angle_gamma   90.00
#
_symmetry.space_group_name_H-M   'P 1'
#
loop_
_entity.id
_entity.type
_entity.pdbx_description
1 polymer ?
#
loop_
_entity_poly.entity_id
_entity_poly.type
_entity_poly.pdbx_seq_one_letter_code
_entity_poly.pdbx_strand_id
1 'polypeptide(L)'
;MGQQQLLLIVLGVIIVGIAIAVGISMFKSSAVDANRSAIASDLANLASKAQRYYRTPVELGGGGNSFANFALSPLDTANANGSYRAVVANDTLVVIYALGKEKVGGKFVAAVDSVTPDKSKITHGLATGFSGGSLQGWTTQ
;
A
#
# COMPACT_ATOMS: atom_id res chain seq x y z
N MET A 1 27.35 45.97 22.15
CA MET A 1 25.93 45.58 22.26
C MET A 1 25.34 45.10 20.93
N GLY A 2 25.45 45.85 19.82
CA GLY A 2 24.89 45.44 18.52
C GLY A 2 25.45 44.13 17.94
N GLN A 3 26.75 43.86 18.07
CA GLN A 3 27.38 42.65 17.51
C GLN A 3 26.96 41.34 18.21
N GLN A 4 26.77 41.36 19.54
CA GLN A 4 26.32 40.17 20.29
C GLN A 4 24.82 39.90 20.08
N GLN A 5 23.99 40.95 19.99
CA GLN A 5 22.56 40.80 19.70
C GLN A 5 22.32 40.27 18.28
N LEU A 6 23.10 40.73 17.30
CA LEU A 6 23.04 40.20 15.94
C LEU A 6 23.39 38.70 15.88
N LEU A 7 24.37 38.25 16.67
CA LEU A 7 24.78 36.84 16.72
C LEU A 7 23.65 35.95 17.29
N LEU A 8 22.98 36.39 18.36
CA LEU A 8 21.88 35.63 18.96
C LEU A 8 20.66 35.51 18.03
N ILE A 9 20.38 36.55 17.25
CA ILE A 9 19.30 36.50 16.23
C ILE A 9 19.64 35.47 15.15
N VAL A 10 20.88 35.49 14.64
CA VAL A 10 21.33 34.53 13.61
C VAL A 10 21.22 33.09 14.13
N LEU A 11 21.63 32.84 15.37
CA LEU A 11 21.51 31.51 15.99
C LEU A 11 20.04 31.06 16.07
N GLY A 12 19.13 31.95 16.48
CA GLY A 12 17.70 31.65 16.55
C GLY A 12 17.09 31.26 15.20
N VAL A 13 17.44 31.99 14.14
CA VAL A 13 16.93 31.71 12.77
C VAL A 13 17.44 30.36 12.26
N ILE A 14 18.69 29.98 12.56
CA ILE A 14 19.25 28.68 12.16
C ILE A 14 18.43 27.53 12.78
N ILE A 15 18.11 27.64 14.08
CA ILE A 15 17.34 26.61 14.79
C ILE A 15 15.93 26.47 14.21
N VAL A 16 15.23 27.59 13.98
CA VAL A 16 13.89 27.59 13.39
C VAL A 16 13.92 27.01 11.96
N GLY A 17 14.94 27.34 11.17
CA GLY A 17 15.11 26.80 9.81
C GLY A 17 15.22 25.27 9.78
N ILE A 18 16.03 24.68 10.67
CA ILE A 18 16.18 23.23 10.77
C ILE A 18 14.87 22.58 11.28
N ALA A 19 14.22 23.18 12.27
CA ALA A 19 12.97 22.65 12.82
C ALA A 19 11.86 22.55 11.76
N ILE A 20 11.74 23.54 10.88
CA ILE A 20 10.77 23.52 9.76
C ILE A 20 11.12 22.40 8.77
N ALA A 21 12.40 22.27 8.40
CA ALA A 21 12.84 21.23 7.45
C ALA A 21 12.57 19.81 7.98
N VAL A 22 12.87 19.56 9.25
CA VAL A 22 12.59 18.27 9.90
C VAL A 22 11.09 18.02 10.03
N GLY A 23 10.32 19.05 10.42
CA GLY A 23 8.86 18.96 10.52
C GLY A 23 8.22 18.53 9.20
N ILE A 24 8.60 19.16 8.08
CA ILE A 24 8.10 18.81 6.74
C ILE A 24 8.44 17.35 6.39
N SER A 25 9.66 16.91 6.66
CA SER A 25 10.08 15.53 6.41
C SER A 25 9.25 14.51 7.21
N MET A 26 9.00 14.81 8.48
CA MET A 26 8.19 13.96 9.37
C MET A 26 6.72 13.88 8.92
N PHE A 27 6.12 15.00 8.51
CA PHE A 27 4.75 15.00 7.96
C PHE A 27 4.64 14.12 6.71
N LYS A 28 5.64 14.19 5.82
CA LYS A 28 5.66 13.35 4.61
C LYS A 28 5.82 11.86 4.95
N SER A 29 6.69 11.52 5.91
CA SER A 29 6.82 10.13 6.37
C SER A 29 5.52 9.60 6.99
N SER A 30 4.88 10.41 7.83
CA SER A 30 3.60 10.05 8.46
C SER A 30 2.50 9.77 7.43
N ALA A 31 2.41 10.59 6.37
CA ALA A 31 1.46 10.35 5.27
C ALA A 31 1.73 9.03 4.53
N VAL A 32 3.00 8.72 4.28
CA VAL A 32 3.44 7.46 3.65
C VAL A 32 3.07 6.26 4.52
N ASP A 33 3.34 6.32 5.83
CA ASP A 33 3.06 5.23 6.78
C ASP A 33 1.55 5.02 6.97
N ALA A 34 0.78 6.11 7.01
CA ALA A 34 -0.67 6.07 7.04
C ALA A 34 -1.23 5.40 5.78
N ASN A 35 -0.73 5.76 4.60
CA ASN A 35 -1.14 5.14 3.33
C ASN A 35 -0.76 3.65 3.29
N ARG A 36 0.45 3.29 3.76
CA ARG A 36 0.91 1.89 3.86
C ARG A 36 0.00 1.05 4.74
N SER A 37 -0.43 1.59 5.88
CA SER A 37 -1.34 0.91 6.80
C SER A 37 -2.76 0.80 6.22
N ALA A 38 -3.22 1.84 5.54
CA ALA A 38 -4.53 1.85 4.88
C ALA A 38 -4.61 0.78 3.77
N ILE A 39 -3.62 0.72 2.87
CA ILE A 39 -3.59 -0.32 1.82
C ILE A 39 -3.47 -1.74 2.41
N ALA A 40 -2.81 -1.90 3.56
CA ALA A 40 -2.71 -3.19 4.24
C ALA A 40 -4.07 -3.66 4.77
N SER A 41 -4.83 -2.74 5.38
CA SER A 41 -6.20 -3.00 5.84
C SER A 41 -7.12 -3.35 4.68
N ASP A 42 -7.02 -2.61 3.57
CA ASP A 42 -7.78 -2.89 2.36
C ASP A 42 -7.46 -4.29 1.81
N LEU A 43 -6.17 -4.65 1.73
CA LEU A 43 -5.73 -5.98 1.32
C LEU A 43 -6.29 -7.08 2.22
N ALA A 44 -6.27 -6.92 3.54
CA ALA A 44 -6.85 -7.89 4.47
C ALA A 44 -8.36 -8.09 4.27
N ASN A 45 -9.08 -7.01 3.97
CA ASN A 45 -10.51 -7.07 3.63
C ASN A 45 -10.73 -7.83 2.30
N LEU A 46 -9.92 -7.54 1.28
CA LEU A 46 -9.99 -8.21 -0.02
C LEU A 46 -9.60 -9.70 0.07
N ALA A 47 -8.63 -10.04 0.91
CA ALA A 47 -8.22 -11.42 1.19
C ALA A 47 -9.36 -12.21 1.84
N SER A 48 -10.07 -11.60 2.79
CA SER A 48 -11.23 -12.21 3.44
C SER A 48 -12.36 -12.48 2.42
N LYS A 49 -12.59 -11.53 1.49
CA LYS A 49 -13.54 -11.73 0.38
C LYS A 49 -13.11 -12.89 -0.52
N ALA A 50 -11.82 -12.98 -0.86
CA ALA A 50 -11.29 -14.07 -1.67
C ALA A 50 -11.48 -15.42 -0.97
N GLN A 51 -11.11 -15.55 0.30
CA GLN A 51 -11.29 -16.79 1.06
C GLN A 51 -12.76 -17.19 1.18
N ARG A 52 -13.67 -16.22 1.33
CA ARG A 52 -15.11 -16.47 1.31
C ARG A 52 -15.58 -16.99 -0.04
N TYR A 53 -15.09 -16.44 -1.16
CA TYR A 53 -15.36 -16.96 -2.50
C TYR A 53 -14.91 -18.42 -2.63
N TYR A 54 -13.69 -18.75 -2.20
CA TYR A 54 -13.15 -20.12 -2.24
C TYR A 54 -14.04 -21.14 -1.51
N ARG A 55 -14.57 -20.78 -0.34
CA ARG A 55 -15.42 -21.67 0.48
C ARG A 55 -16.87 -21.74 0.03
N THR A 56 -17.31 -20.80 -0.81
CA THR A 56 -18.69 -20.79 -1.30
C THR A 56 -18.82 -21.81 -2.45
N PRO A 57 -19.85 -22.67 -2.45
CA PRO A 57 -20.09 -23.61 -3.54
C PRO A 57 -20.32 -22.90 -4.88
N VAL A 58 -19.95 -23.55 -5.99
CA VAL A 58 -20.14 -23.00 -7.35
C VAL A 58 -21.61 -22.68 -7.63
N GLU A 59 -22.53 -23.48 -7.10
CA GLU A 59 -23.99 -23.30 -7.23
C GLU A 59 -24.50 -21.98 -6.64
N LEU A 60 -23.77 -21.41 -5.67
CA LEU A 60 -24.08 -20.11 -5.04
C LEU A 60 -23.22 -18.97 -5.62
N GLY A 61 -22.56 -19.19 -6.76
CA GLY A 61 -21.68 -18.21 -7.41
C GLY A 61 -20.29 -18.11 -6.75
N GLY A 62 -19.88 -19.12 -5.99
CA GLY A 62 -18.56 -19.22 -5.37
C GLY A 62 -17.52 -19.95 -6.22
N GLY A 63 -16.38 -20.21 -5.60
CA GLY A 63 -15.22 -20.86 -6.22
C GLY A 63 -15.20 -22.39 -6.08
N GLY A 64 -16.00 -22.96 -5.18
CA GLY A 64 -16.08 -24.42 -4.97
C GLY A 64 -14.72 -25.06 -4.72
N ASN A 65 -13.94 -24.49 -3.79
CA ASN A 65 -12.55 -24.86 -3.52
C ASN A 65 -11.56 -24.51 -4.65
N SER A 66 -11.87 -23.54 -5.51
CA SER A 66 -10.94 -22.98 -6.48
C SER A 66 -11.04 -21.44 -6.55
N PHE A 67 -9.91 -20.78 -6.82
CA PHE A 67 -9.84 -19.37 -7.18
C PHE A 67 -9.91 -19.10 -8.68
N ALA A 68 -10.12 -20.11 -9.55
CA ALA A 68 -9.99 -20.01 -11.01
C ALA A 68 -10.74 -18.84 -11.68
N ASN A 69 -11.85 -18.37 -11.08
CA ASN A 69 -12.64 -17.25 -11.59
C ASN A 69 -12.77 -16.09 -10.60
N PHE A 70 -11.91 -16.04 -9.58
CA PHE A 70 -11.91 -14.94 -8.64
C PHE A 70 -11.43 -13.66 -9.31
N ALA A 71 -12.28 -12.65 -9.33
CA ALA A 71 -11.94 -11.30 -9.79
C ALA A 71 -12.46 -10.27 -8.79
N LEU A 72 -11.73 -9.17 -8.66
CA LEU A 72 -12.20 -8.02 -7.89
C LEU A 72 -13.35 -7.35 -8.64
N SER A 73 -14.39 -6.95 -7.91
CA SER A 73 -15.44 -6.09 -8.45
C SER A 73 -14.85 -4.74 -8.85
N PRO A 74 -15.36 -4.04 -9.88
CA PRO A 74 -14.87 -2.73 -10.29
C PRO A 74 -14.74 -1.72 -9.14
N LEU A 75 -15.64 -1.79 -8.15
CA LEU A 75 -15.63 -0.94 -6.95
C LEU A 75 -14.46 -1.24 -5.99
N ASP A 76 -13.93 -2.46 -6.03
CA ASP A 76 -12.79 -2.90 -5.22
C ASP A 76 -11.44 -2.66 -5.93
N THR A 77 -11.44 -2.25 -7.21
CA THR A 77 -10.21 -2.05 -7.99
C THR A 77 -9.52 -0.70 -7.76
N ALA A 78 -10.19 0.26 -7.12
CA ALA A 78 -9.64 1.56 -6.77
C ALA A 78 -10.40 2.19 -5.59
N ASN A 79 -9.67 2.86 -4.70
CA ASN A 79 -10.23 3.66 -3.62
C ASN A 79 -9.39 4.94 -3.42
N ALA A 80 -9.68 5.71 -2.35
CA ALA A 80 -8.92 6.90 -2.02
C ALA A 80 -7.46 6.63 -1.59
N ASN A 81 -7.17 5.41 -1.14
CA ASN A 81 -5.86 4.98 -0.67
C ASN A 81 -4.95 4.52 -1.82
N GLY A 82 -5.52 3.92 -2.86
CA GLY A 82 -4.76 3.33 -3.96
C GLY A 82 -5.60 2.56 -4.99
N SER A 83 -4.91 1.80 -5.82
CA SER A 83 -5.46 0.92 -6.86
C SER A 83 -5.10 -0.54 -6.56
N TYR A 84 -6.03 -1.45 -6.81
CA TYR A 84 -5.90 -2.87 -6.47
C TYR A 84 -6.12 -3.75 -7.69
N ARG A 85 -5.32 -4.80 -7.84
CA ARG A 85 -5.45 -5.80 -8.90
C ARG A 85 -5.29 -7.18 -8.28
N ALA A 86 -6.21 -8.10 -8.59
CA ALA A 86 -6.04 -9.51 -8.23
C ALA A 86 -5.61 -10.29 -9.47
N VAL A 87 -4.64 -11.16 -9.29
CA VAL A 87 -4.20 -12.13 -10.29
C VAL A 87 -4.30 -13.51 -9.64
N VAL A 88 -5.10 -14.38 -10.25
CA VAL A 88 -5.19 -15.78 -9.83
C VAL A 88 -3.93 -16.48 -10.32
N ALA A 89 -3.11 -16.98 -9.39
CA ALA A 89 -1.88 -17.68 -9.72
C ALA A 89 -2.15 -19.18 -9.93
N ASN A 90 -3.06 -19.76 -9.14
CA ASN A 90 -3.56 -21.12 -9.29
C ASN A 90 -4.89 -21.29 -8.53
N ASP A 91 -5.49 -22.48 -8.57
CA ASP A 91 -6.76 -22.79 -7.89
C ASP A 91 -6.74 -22.53 -6.38
N THR A 92 -5.57 -22.49 -5.74
CA THR A 92 -5.41 -22.32 -4.28
C THR A 92 -4.62 -21.06 -3.92
N LEU A 93 -4.29 -20.21 -4.88
CA LEU A 93 -3.49 -19.02 -4.64
C LEU A 93 -3.98 -17.89 -5.53
N VAL A 94 -4.42 -16.82 -4.89
CA VAL A 94 -4.64 -15.52 -5.53
C VAL A 94 -3.65 -14.51 -4.96
N VAL A 95 -3.05 -13.72 -5.83
CA VAL A 95 -2.16 -12.64 -5.45
C VAL A 95 -2.87 -11.32 -5.69
N ILE A 96 -3.04 -10.54 -4.62
CA ILE A 96 -3.66 -9.22 -4.67
C ILE A 96 -2.57 -8.17 -4.55
N TYR A 97 -2.43 -7.36 -5.58
CA TYR A 97 -1.49 -6.26 -5.66
C TYR A 97 -2.19 -4.95 -5.30
N ALA A 98 -1.64 -4.20 -4.37
CA ALA A 98 -2.06 -2.84 -4.02
C ALA A 98 -0.96 -1.84 -4.42
N LEU A 99 -1.38 -0.76 -5.08
CA LEU A 99 -0.55 0.39 -5.38
C LEU A 99 -1.18 1.60 -4.68
N GLY A 100 -0.51 2.08 -3.64
CA GLY A 100 -0.89 3.28 -2.90
C GLY A 100 -0.70 4.56 -3.71
N LYS A 101 -1.23 5.66 -3.16
CA LYS A 101 -1.14 7.00 -3.75
C LYS A 101 0.17 7.71 -3.42
N GLU A 102 0.71 7.48 -2.23
CA GLU A 102 1.88 8.19 -1.72
C GLU A 102 3.18 7.69 -2.36
N LYS A 103 4.17 8.57 -2.47
CA LYS A 103 5.46 8.27 -3.12
C LYS A 103 6.66 8.43 -2.18
N VAL A 104 7.55 7.43 -2.22
CA VAL A 104 8.86 7.43 -1.57
C VAL A 104 9.92 7.35 -2.65
N GLY A 105 10.77 8.38 -2.76
CA GLY A 105 11.86 8.41 -3.75
C GLY A 105 11.41 8.26 -5.22
N GLY A 106 10.20 8.75 -5.56
CA GLY A 106 9.63 8.66 -6.91
C GLY A 106 8.88 7.36 -7.22
N LYS A 107 8.92 6.36 -6.33
CA LYS A 107 8.14 5.13 -6.41
C LYS A 107 6.90 5.22 -5.51
N PHE A 108 5.80 4.60 -5.91
CA PHE A 108 4.59 4.51 -5.09
C PHE A 108 4.78 3.49 -3.97
N VAL A 109 4.17 3.77 -2.81
CA VAL A 109 3.97 2.78 -1.76
C VAL A 109 3.13 1.66 -2.32
N ALA A 110 3.55 0.41 -2.15
CA ALA A 110 2.78 -0.72 -2.65
C ALA A 110 2.85 -1.89 -1.68
N ALA A 111 1.88 -2.79 -1.81
CA ALA A 111 1.80 -3.99 -1.00
C ALA A 111 1.29 -5.15 -1.85
N VAL A 112 1.74 -6.36 -1.55
CA VAL A 112 1.32 -7.59 -2.22
C VAL A 112 0.80 -8.54 -1.16
N ASP A 113 -0.43 -9.00 -1.33
CA ASP A 113 -0.99 -10.06 -0.51
C ASP A 113 -1.06 -11.36 -1.29
N SER A 114 -0.36 -12.39 -0.82
CA SER A 114 -0.53 -13.75 -1.31
C SER A 114 -1.58 -14.47 -0.45
N VAL A 115 -2.75 -14.69 -1.01
CA VAL A 115 -3.90 -15.26 -0.32
C VAL A 115 -4.10 -16.73 -0.73
N THR A 116 -4.03 -17.59 0.27
CA THR A 116 -4.36 -19.02 0.20
C THR A 116 -5.66 -19.27 1.00
N PRO A 117 -6.30 -20.45 0.88
CA PRO A 117 -7.57 -20.74 1.54
C PRO A 117 -7.54 -20.56 3.07
N ASP A 118 -6.37 -20.77 3.67
CA ASP A 118 -6.20 -20.79 5.12
C ASP A 118 -5.30 -19.67 5.64
N LYS A 119 -4.54 -18.99 4.78
CA LYS A 119 -3.56 -17.96 5.18
C LYS A 119 -3.48 -16.84 4.15
N SER A 120 -3.30 -15.61 4.61
CA SER A 120 -2.86 -14.48 3.79
C SER A 120 -1.49 -14.00 4.28
N LYS A 121 -0.68 -13.45 3.37
CA LYS A 121 0.63 -12.90 3.70
C LYS A 121 0.84 -11.61 2.91
N ILE A 122 0.74 -10.51 3.64
CA ILE A 122 0.98 -9.17 3.11
C ILE A 122 2.48 -8.88 3.18
N THR A 123 3.04 -8.45 2.05
CA THR A 123 4.42 -8.00 1.91
C THR A 123 4.41 -6.55 1.44
N HIS A 124 5.08 -5.67 2.17
CA HIS A 124 5.18 -4.25 1.82
C HIS A 124 6.38 -3.98 0.91
N GLY A 125 6.31 -2.87 0.18
CA GLY A 125 7.37 -2.48 -0.74
C GLY A 125 7.05 -1.21 -1.50
N LEU A 126 7.82 -0.99 -2.56
CA LEU A 126 7.67 0.15 -3.46
C LEU A 126 7.50 -0.37 -4.90
N ALA A 127 6.66 0.29 -5.68
CA ALA A 127 6.43 -0.03 -7.08
C ALA A 127 6.42 1.22 -7.96
N THR A 128 6.76 1.09 -9.23
CA THR A 128 6.71 2.20 -10.21
C THR A 128 5.34 2.33 -10.88
N GLY A 129 4.49 1.32 -10.77
CA GLY A 129 3.16 1.30 -11.38
C GLY A 129 2.63 -0.14 -11.53
N PHE A 130 1.60 -0.29 -12.35
CA PHE A 130 1.08 -1.60 -12.79
C PHE A 130 1.48 -1.89 -14.23
N SER A 131 1.85 -3.13 -14.51
CA SER A 131 2.02 -3.66 -15.87
C SER A 131 1.39 -5.04 -15.96
N GLY A 132 0.42 -5.22 -16.87
CA GLY A 132 -0.21 -6.52 -17.11
C GLY A 132 -0.88 -7.16 -15.88
N GLY A 133 -1.34 -6.35 -14.91
CA GLY A 133 -2.01 -6.84 -13.69
C GLY A 133 -1.09 -7.09 -12.48
N SER A 134 0.23 -6.97 -12.64
CA SER A 134 1.20 -7.07 -11.54
C SER A 134 1.95 -5.76 -11.31
N LEU A 135 2.63 -5.64 -10.16
CA LEU A 135 3.42 -4.45 -9.82
C LEU A 135 4.71 -4.40 -10.64
N GLN A 136 4.93 -3.28 -11.32
CA GLN A 136 6.16 -3.01 -12.07
C GLN A 136 7.23 -2.43 -11.13
N GLY A 137 8.48 -2.89 -11.29
CA GLY A 137 9.62 -2.36 -10.51
C GLY A 137 9.51 -2.60 -9.00
N TRP A 138 8.76 -3.64 -8.61
CA TRP A 138 8.52 -4.01 -7.21
C TRP A 138 9.84 -4.25 -6.48
N THR A 139 10.00 -3.58 -5.34
CA THR A 139 11.11 -3.79 -4.42
C THR A 139 10.53 -3.95 -3.02
N THR A 140 10.76 -5.10 -2.39
CA THR A 140 10.33 -5.37 -1.02
C THR A 140 11.09 -4.47 -0.04
N GLN A 141 10.39 -3.94 0.95
CA GLN A 141 10.97 -3.18 2.06
C GLN A 141 10.78 -3.92 3.38
#